data_AF-A0A965CH81-F1
#
_entry.id   AF-A0A965CH81-F1
#
_cell.length_a   1.000
_cell.length_b   1.000
_cell.length_c   1.000
_cell.angle_alpha   90.00
_cell.angle_beta   90.00
_cell.angle_gamma   90.00
#
_symmetry.space_group_name_H-M   'P 1'
#
loop_
_entity.id
_entity.type
_entity.pdbx_description
1 polymer ?
#
loop_
_entity_poly.entity_id
_entity_poly.type
_entity_poly.pdbx_seq_one_letter_code
_entity_poly.pdbx_strand_id
1 'polypeptide(L)' 'MNVHRVSWFNVDRICEGCQSEEEAHPDFQNAREVEHAAVVAGDLNFPGVGWPGRDGRVMRGA' A
#
# COMPACT_ATOMS: atom_id res chain seq x y z
N MET A 1 1.67 -23.95 -4.10
CA MET A 1 2.43 -22.70 -3.92
C MET A 1 1.43 -21.66 -3.44
N ASN A 2 1.46 -21.28 -2.15
CA ASN A 2 0.55 -20.26 -1.64
C ASN A 2 1.17 -18.89 -1.94
N VAL A 3 0.56 -18.11 -2.83
CA VAL A 3 0.98 -16.75 -3.12
C VAL A 3 0.28 -15.83 -2.13
N HIS A 4 1.06 -15.18 -1.28
CA HIS A 4 0.55 -14.17 -0.37
C HIS A 4 0.73 -12.79 -1.01
N ARG A 5 -0.36 -12.02 -1.12
CA ARG A 5 -0.34 -10.64 -1.60
C ARG A 5 -0.40 -9.71 -0.39
N VAL A 6 0.36 -8.63 -0.43
CA VAL A 6 0.46 -7.61 0.62
C VAL A 6 0.12 -6.27 -0.01
N SER A 7 -0.52 -5.39 0.74
CA SER A 7 -0.84 -4.03 0.29
C SER A 7 0.43 -3.25 -0.06
N TRP A 8 0.32 -2.35 -1.05
CA TRP A 8 1.36 -1.34 -1.30
C TRP A 8 1.22 -0.10 -0.42
N PHE A 9 0.06 0.05 0.23
CA PHE A 9 -0.26 1.20 1.06
C PHE A 9 -0.02 0.93 2.54
N ASN A 10 0.00 -0.32 2.97
CA ASN A 10 0.31 -0.75 4.33
C ASN A 10 0.92 -2.16 4.35
N VAL A 11 1.01 -2.79 5.52
CA VAL A 11 1.60 -4.14 5.67
C VAL A 11 0.55 -5.27 5.73
N ASP A 12 -0.71 -5.00 5.39
CA ASP A 12 -1.80 -5.97 5.48
C ASP A 12 -1.76 -6.98 4.35
N ARG A 13 -2.17 -8.22 4.65
CA ARG A 13 -2.37 -9.25 3.64
C ARG A 13 -3.71 -9.05 2.95
N ILE A 14 -3.68 -8.98 1.64
CA ILE A 14 -4.86 -8.68 0.83
C ILE A 14 -5.18 -9.83 -0.12
N CYS A 15 -6.45 -9.91 -0.55
CA CYS A 15 -6.86 -10.83 -1.61
C CYS A 15 -6.57 -10.22 -2.99
N GLU A 16 -6.72 -11.02 -4.04
CA GLU A 16 -6.51 -10.57 -5.42
C GLU A 16 -7.43 -9.41 -5.83
N GLY A 17 -8.70 -9.43 -5.39
CA GLY A 17 -9.64 -8.34 -5.66
C GLY A 17 -9.22 -7.01 -5.03
N CYS A 18 -8.76 -7.05 -3.77
CA CYS A 18 -8.24 -5.86 -3.09
C CYS A 18 -6.98 -5.32 -3.78
N GLN A 19 -6.10 -6.20 -4.29
CA GLN A 19 -4.93 -5.76 -5.03
C GLN A 19 -5.30 -5.04 -6.33
N SER A 20 -6.28 -5.56 -7.07
CA SER A 20 -6.77 -4.88 -8.28
C SER A 20 -7.36 -3.49 -7.98
N GLU A 21 -7.95 -3.31 -6.81
CA GLU A 21 -8.47 -2.01 -6.36
C GLU A 21 -7.35 -1.05 -5.98
N GLU A 22 -6.30 -1.55 -5.32
CA GLU A 22 -5.09 -0.77 -5.05
C GLU A 22 -4.43 -0.33 -6.34
N GLU A 23 -4.24 -1.24 -7.30
CA GLU A 23 -3.64 -0.96 -8.61
C GLU A 23 -4.44 0.04 -9.45
N ALA A 24 -5.76 0.06 -9.30
CA ALA A 24 -6.63 1.03 -9.94
C ALA A 24 -6.64 2.41 -9.25
N HIS A 25 -6.09 2.52 -8.04
CA HIS A 25 -6.09 3.77 -7.29
C HIS A 25 -5.07 4.76 -7.88
N PRO A 26 -5.41 6.06 -8.04
CA PRO A 26 -4.48 7.06 -8.59
C PRO A 26 -3.18 7.18 -7.77
N ASP A 27 -3.26 6.99 -6.46
CA ASP A 27 -2.09 7.06 -5.56
C ASP A 27 -1.23 5.78 -5.56
N PHE A 28 -1.58 4.75 -6.34
CA PHE A 28 -0.84 3.48 -6.37
C PHE A 28 0.63 3.68 -6.75
N GLN A 29 0.88 4.48 -7.79
CA GLN A 29 2.25 4.75 -8.23
C GLN A 29 3.05 5.48 -7.15
N ASN A 30 2.41 6.45 -6.48
CA ASN A 30 3.04 7.16 -5.37
C ASN A 30 3.37 6.22 -4.21
N ALA A 31 2.47 5.31 -3.83
CA ALA A 31 2.73 4.32 -2.78
C ALA A 31 3.96 3.46 -3.10
N ARG A 32 4.07 2.99 -4.35
CA ARG A 32 5.22 2.21 -4.83
C ARG A 32 6.52 3.00 -4.83
N GLU A 33 6.49 4.25 -5.29
CA GLU A 33 7.67 5.11 -5.32
C GLU A 33 8.19 5.42 -3.91
N VAL A 34 7.28 5.69 -2.97
CA VAL A 34 7.65 5.96 -1.57
C VAL A 34 8.20 4.70 -0.89
N GLU A 35 7.58 3.53 -1.07
CA GLU A 35 8.13 2.27 -0.55
C GLU A 35 9.51 2.01 -1.14
N HIS A 36 9.66 2.14 -2.46
CA HIS A 36 10.94 1.94 -3.13
C HIS A 36 12.02 2.90 -2.62
N ALA A 37 11.68 4.18 -2.42
CA ALA A 37 12.59 5.16 -1.86
C ALA A 37 12.99 4.82 -0.42
N ALA A 38 12.05 4.34 0.41
CA ALA A 38 12.33 3.90 1.78
C ALA A 38 13.27 2.69 1.80
N VAL A 39 13.01 1.68 0.96
CA VAL A 39 13.86 0.49 0.84
C VAL A 39 15.27 0.86 0.34
N VAL A 40 15.38 1.72 -0.67
CA VAL A 40 16.67 2.21 -1.18
C VAL A 40 17.43 3.03 -0.13
N ALA A 41 16.72 3.77 0.73
CA ALA A 41 17.30 4.48 1.87
C ALA A 41 17.70 3.56 3.03
N GLY A 42 17.38 2.27 2.95
CA GLY A 42 17.70 1.26 3.97
C GLY A 42 16.61 1.08 5.04
N ASP A 43 15.44 1.71 4.87
CA ASP A 43 14.28 1.49 5.73
C ASP A 43 13.46 0.30 5.23
N LEU A 44 13.79 -0.88 5.77
CA LEU A 44 13.12 -2.14 5.49
C LEU A 44 11.86 -2.37 6.35
N ASN A 45 11.54 -1.46 7.28
CA ASN A 45 10.37 -1.54 8.16
C ASN A 45 9.33 -0.46 7.83
N PHE A 46 9.31 0.01 6.59
CA PHE A 46 8.39 1.04 6.15
C PHE A 46 6.93 0.64 6.39
N PRO A 47 6.14 1.41 7.18
CA PRO A 47 4.78 1.03 7.55
C PRO A 47 3.75 1.19 6.42
N GLY A 48 4.15 1.75 5.27
CA GLY A 48 3.28 2.12 4.18
C GLY A 48 2.87 3.59 4.20
N VAL A 49 2.23 4.05 3.12
CA VAL A 49 1.71 5.43 2.99
C VAL A 49 0.29 5.61 3.56
N GLY A 50 -0.34 4.52 4.02
CA GLY A 50 -1.72 4.46 4.50
C GLY A 50 -2.72 4.28 3.36
N TRP A 51 -3.59 3.25 3.45
CA TRP A 51 -4.61 3.00 2.44
C TRP A 51 -5.72 4.06 2.54
N PRO A 52 -5.97 4.84 1.47
CA PRO A 52 -7.03 5.86 1.46
C PRO A 52 -8.46 5.29 1.44
N GLY A 53 -8.65 3.97 1.37
CA GLY A 53 -9.98 3.35 1.28
C GLY A 53 -10.55 3.35 -0.15
N ARG A 54 -11.73 2.74 -0.31
CA ARG A 54 -12.46 2.69 -1.60
C ARG A 54 -13.17 4.00 -1.98
N ASP A 55 -13.41 4.89 -1.01
CA ASP A 55 -14.14 6.17 -1.17
C ASP A 55 -13.27 7.43 -0.95
N GLY A 56 -11.95 7.27 -0.83
CA GLY A 56 -10.99 8.37 -0.72
C GLY A 56 -10.55 8.77 0.69
N ARG A 57 -9.25 9.14 0.73
CA ARG A 57 -8.38 9.68 1.79
C ARG A 57 -8.86 9.46 3.24
N VAL A 58 -8.33 8.44 3.92
CA VAL A 58 -8.52 8.28 5.36
C VAL A 58 -7.79 9.41 6.11
N MET A 59 -8.51 10.50 6.34
CA MET A 59 -8.36 11.28 7.56
C MET A 59 -9.10 10.53 8.67
N ARG A 60 -8.37 10.15 9.73
CA ARG A 60 -8.80 10.10 11.15
C ARG A 60 -7.68 9.42 11.96
N GLY A 61 -7.09 10.00 12.99
CA GLY A 61 -7.60 11.07 13.86
C GLY A 61 -8.70 10.55 14.78
N ALA A 62 -8.30 9.76 15.78
CA ALA A 62 -8.86 9.69 17.13
C ALA A 62 -7.93 8.84 18.01
#